data_AF-A0A4R2DTQ4-F1
#
_entry.id   AF-A0A4R2DTQ4-F1
#
_cell.length_a   1.000
_cell.length_b   1.000
_cell.length_c   1.000
_cell.angle_alpha   90.00
_cell.angle_beta   90.00
_cell.angle_gamma   90.00
#
_symmetry.space_group_name_H-M   'P 1'
#
loop_
_entity.id
_entity.type
_entity.pdbx_description
1 polymer ?
#
loop_
_entity_poly.entity_id
_entity_poly.type
_entity_poly.pdbx_seq_one_letter_code
_entity_poly.pdbx_strand_id
1 'polypeptide(L)'
;METRHSARIAVLAGLSAATILGATGTAAADHTDYMIVPGHTHTLGEGNDPLCAGQITTSIRSPHDHPGAALVSMTFAPYLGTASGGKPTCAVTALVNWNNLDTGASGSVSEYIVNHSRGLAPSRQDGGYVDIPTGPGRVLFSVATTSLHHVVPAPLEVFVP
;
A
#
# COMPACT_ATOMS: atom_id res chain seq x y z
N MET A 1 -62.55 67.03 8.69
CA MET A 1 -61.61 65.90 8.73
C MET A 1 -61.82 65.12 7.44
N GLU A 2 -61.13 65.45 6.34
CA GLU A 2 -59.77 64.94 5.97
C GLU A 2 -59.74 63.40 6.04
N THR A 3 -59.39 62.62 5.00
CA THR A 3 -58.53 62.86 3.84
C THR A 3 -58.76 61.81 2.74
N ARG A 4 -58.71 62.31 1.51
CA ARG A 4 -58.32 61.77 0.19
C ARG A 4 -57.83 60.30 0.05
N HIS A 5 -58.32 59.71 -1.05
CA HIS A 5 -57.62 58.95 -2.11
C HIS A 5 -56.68 57.82 -1.70
N SER A 6 -57.03 56.60 -2.12
CA SER A 6 -56.04 55.60 -2.55
C SER A 6 -56.64 54.66 -3.58
N ALA A 7 -56.54 55.06 -4.84
CA ALA A 7 -56.46 54.13 -5.95
C ALA A 7 -54.98 54.01 -6.33
N ARG A 8 -54.43 52.79 -6.36
CA ARG A 8 -53.56 52.28 -7.44
C ARG A 8 -53.00 50.89 -7.09
N ILE A 9 -53.25 50.00 -8.05
CA ILE A 9 -52.78 48.62 -8.20
C ILE A 9 -51.27 48.63 -8.52
N ALA A 10 -50.52 47.67 -7.98
CA ALA A 10 -49.31 47.16 -8.62
C ALA A 10 -49.02 45.71 -8.16
N VAL A 11 -49.26 44.78 -9.08
CA VAL A 11 -48.78 43.38 -9.03
C VAL A 11 -47.29 43.39 -9.39
N LEU A 12 -46.44 42.76 -8.57
CA LEU A 12 -45.10 42.35 -8.98
C LEU A 12 -44.86 40.91 -8.54
N ALA A 13 -44.81 40.05 -9.55
CA ALA A 13 -44.41 38.66 -9.47
C ALA A 13 -42.90 38.56 -9.23
N GLY A 14 -42.49 37.93 -8.13
CA GLY A 14 -41.10 37.61 -7.83
C GLY A 14 -40.79 36.16 -8.18
N LEU A 15 -40.08 35.93 -9.29
CA LEU A 15 -39.41 34.68 -9.60
C LEU A 15 -38.27 34.44 -8.61
N SER A 16 -38.16 33.24 -8.05
CA SER A 16 -36.92 32.72 -7.46
C SER A 16 -36.87 31.21 -7.68
N ALA A 17 -36.46 30.80 -8.89
CA ALA A 17 -36.03 29.44 -9.14
C ALA A 17 -34.62 29.27 -8.56
N ALA A 18 -34.52 28.71 -7.35
CA ALA A 18 -33.25 28.30 -6.78
C ALA A 18 -32.83 26.97 -7.41
N THR A 19 -32.11 27.02 -8.53
CA THR A 19 -31.37 25.86 -9.03
C THR A 19 -30.18 25.62 -8.13
N ILE A 20 -30.35 24.73 -7.15
CA ILE A 20 -29.21 24.11 -6.46
C ILE A 20 -28.62 23.12 -7.46
N LEU A 21 -27.63 23.58 -8.25
CA LEU A 21 -26.69 22.68 -8.90
C LEU A 21 -25.84 22.07 -7.79
N GLY A 22 -26.34 20.98 -7.20
CA GLY A 22 -25.54 20.10 -6.40
C GLY A 22 -24.48 19.51 -7.33
N ALA A 23 -23.27 20.05 -7.27
CA ALA A 23 -22.12 19.37 -7.80
C ALA A 23 -22.00 18.07 -7.02
N THR A 24 -22.54 16.98 -7.55
CA THR A 24 -22.13 15.64 -7.16
C THR A 24 -20.70 15.51 -7.63
N GLY A 25 -19.76 16.06 -6.86
CA GLY A 25 -18.37 15.67 -6.98
C GLY A 25 -18.37 14.16 -6.85
N THR A 26 -18.00 13.48 -7.94
CA THR A 26 -17.73 12.04 -7.89
C THR A 26 -16.65 11.88 -6.83
N ALA A 27 -17.02 11.38 -5.65
CA ALA A 27 -16.04 10.88 -4.71
C ALA A 27 -15.34 9.72 -5.41
N ALA A 28 -14.20 10.01 -6.04
CA ALA A 28 -13.32 9.00 -6.58
C ALA A 28 -12.59 8.38 -5.37
N ALA A 29 -13.30 7.52 -4.64
CA ALA A 29 -12.73 6.70 -3.59
C ALA A 29 -12.33 5.33 -4.17
N ASP A 30 -11.64 5.33 -5.32
CA ASP A 30 -10.98 4.13 -5.81
C ASP A 30 -9.50 4.24 -5.42
N HIS A 31 -9.23 4.01 -4.14
CA HIS A 31 -7.88 3.82 -3.64
C HIS A 31 -7.68 2.31 -3.57
N THR A 32 -6.66 1.78 -4.23
CA THR A 32 -6.34 0.37 -4.13
C THR A 32 -5.62 0.16 -2.79
N ASP A 33 -6.36 -0.27 -1.77
CA ASP A 33 -5.82 -0.53 -0.43
C ASP A 33 -4.76 -1.66 -0.41
N TYR A 34 -4.66 -2.44 -1.49
CA TYR A 34 -3.76 -3.56 -1.60
C TYR A 34 -3.05 -3.61 -2.96
N MET A 35 -1.73 -3.49 -2.94
CA MET A 35 -0.88 -3.59 -4.10
C MET A 35 0.13 -4.73 -3.92
N ILE A 36 0.19 -5.66 -4.86
CA ILE A 36 1.29 -6.64 -4.94
C ILE A 36 2.44 -5.97 -5.66
N VAL A 37 3.65 -6.04 -5.10
CA VAL A 37 4.85 -5.53 -5.77
C VAL A 37 5.05 -6.33 -7.06
N PRO A 38 5.07 -5.70 -8.25
CA PRO A 38 5.26 -6.41 -9.50
C PRO A 38 6.67 -7.01 -9.54
N GLY A 39 6.73 -8.34 -9.68
CA GLY A 39 7.97 -9.11 -9.71
C GLY A 39 8.27 -9.81 -8.38
N HIS A 40 9.00 -10.92 -8.47
CA HIS A 40 9.47 -11.68 -7.31
C HIS A 40 10.94 -11.38 -7.07
N THR A 41 11.35 -11.26 -5.80
CA THR A 41 12.79 -11.17 -5.48
C THR A 41 13.34 -12.59 -5.37
N HIS A 42 14.23 -12.96 -6.29
CA HIS A 42 14.85 -14.28 -6.32
C HIS A 42 16.17 -14.25 -5.57
N THR A 43 16.30 -15.09 -4.55
CA THR A 43 17.39 -14.99 -3.57
C THR A 43 17.85 -16.36 -3.08
N LEU A 44 19.09 -16.42 -2.59
CA LEU A 44 19.55 -17.52 -1.75
C LEU A 44 19.08 -17.30 -0.30
N GLY A 45 19.00 -18.40 0.46
CA GLY A 45 18.71 -18.30 1.88
C GLY A 45 19.87 -17.66 2.66
N GLU A 46 19.70 -17.62 3.98
CA GLU A 46 20.73 -17.21 4.92
C GLU A 46 22.05 -17.96 4.66
N GLY A 47 23.17 -17.24 4.80
CA GLY A 47 24.50 -17.80 4.49
C GLY A 47 24.76 -18.10 3.01
N ASN A 48 23.87 -17.69 2.10
CA ASN A 48 23.92 -18.00 0.67
C ASN A 48 23.80 -19.51 0.37
N ASP A 49 23.04 -20.25 1.18
CA ASP A 49 22.80 -21.68 0.96
C ASP A 49 21.96 -21.93 -0.32
N PRO A 50 22.51 -22.62 -1.34
CA PRO A 50 21.77 -22.98 -2.55
C PRO A 50 20.54 -23.86 -2.30
N LEU A 51 20.52 -24.65 -1.22
CA LEU A 51 19.34 -25.46 -0.84
C LEU A 51 18.16 -24.60 -0.39
N CYS A 52 18.45 -23.36 0.05
CA CYS A 52 17.47 -22.37 0.40
C CYS A 52 17.27 -21.31 -0.69
N ALA A 53 17.66 -21.59 -1.94
CA ALA A 53 17.27 -20.75 -3.07
C ALA A 53 15.73 -20.67 -3.15
N GLY A 54 15.19 -19.47 -3.31
CA GLY A 54 13.75 -19.23 -3.28
C GLY A 54 13.32 -17.88 -3.84
N GLN A 55 12.03 -17.61 -3.67
CA GLN A 55 11.43 -16.33 -4.03
C GLN A 55 10.77 -15.66 -2.84
N ILE A 56 10.89 -14.34 -2.80
CA ILE A 56 10.11 -13.48 -1.91
C ILE A 56 8.97 -12.87 -2.71
N THR A 57 7.76 -12.98 -2.16
CA THR A 57 6.56 -12.29 -2.64
C THR A 57 6.19 -11.21 -1.64
N THR A 58 6.01 -9.98 -2.14
CA THR A 58 5.71 -8.82 -1.30
C THR A 58 4.40 -8.18 -1.71
N SER A 59 3.62 -7.76 -0.72
CA SER A 59 2.49 -6.86 -0.90
C SER A 59 2.60 -5.66 0.03
N ILE A 60 2.01 -4.56 -0.41
CA ILE A 60 2.00 -3.28 0.27
C ILE A 60 0.53 -2.85 0.38
N ARG A 61 0.13 -2.47 1.59
CA ARG A 61 -1.18 -1.89 1.89
C ARG A 61 -1.03 -0.52 2.50
N SER A 62 -2.05 0.30 2.37
CA SER A 62 -2.09 1.64 2.96
C SER A 62 -3.50 1.90 3.51
N PRO A 63 -3.85 1.24 4.63
CA PRO A 63 -5.22 1.23 5.10
C PRO A 63 -5.58 2.53 5.80
N HIS A 64 -6.86 2.90 5.74
CA HIS A 64 -7.37 4.16 6.27
C HIS A 64 -7.26 4.32 7.78
N ASP A 65 -7.19 3.21 8.52
CA ASP A 65 -7.03 3.22 9.97
C ASP A 65 -5.59 3.56 10.41
N HIS A 66 -4.64 3.54 9.49
CA HIS A 66 -3.24 3.91 9.72
C HIS A 66 -2.74 4.93 8.67
N PRO A 67 -3.26 6.18 8.69
CA PRO A 67 -2.88 7.21 7.73
C PRO A 67 -1.39 7.56 7.84
N GLY A 68 -0.76 7.82 6.69
CA GLY A 68 0.67 8.09 6.58
C GLY A 68 1.57 6.86 6.80
N ALA A 69 1.01 5.66 6.88
CA ALA A 69 1.77 4.42 7.04
C ALA A 69 1.52 3.44 5.88
N ALA A 70 2.57 2.69 5.54
CA ALA A 70 2.51 1.60 4.58
C ALA A 70 2.80 0.27 5.27
N LEU A 71 1.89 -0.68 5.10
CA LEU A 71 1.95 -2.01 5.68
C LEU A 71 2.52 -2.96 4.63
N VAL A 72 3.74 -3.43 4.87
CA VAL A 72 4.45 -4.32 3.95
C VAL A 72 4.40 -5.74 4.49
N SER A 73 3.85 -6.67 3.70
CA SER A 73 3.74 -8.08 4.02
C SER A 73 4.58 -8.91 3.04
N MET A 74 5.36 -9.86 3.53
CA MET A 74 6.31 -10.63 2.72
C MET A 74 6.22 -12.13 3.04
N THR A 75 6.36 -12.98 2.03
CA THR A 75 6.49 -14.43 2.21
C THR A 75 7.73 -14.93 1.50
N PHE A 76 8.33 -15.99 2.04
CA PHE A 76 9.48 -16.63 1.43
C PHE A 76 9.17 -18.08 1.07
N ALA A 77 9.25 -18.38 -0.22
CA ALA A 77 9.00 -19.69 -0.79
C ALA A 77 10.31 -20.27 -1.37
N PRO A 78 11.04 -21.12 -0.62
CA PRO A 78 12.19 -21.85 -1.16
C PRO A 78 11.77 -22.84 -2.25
N TYR A 79 12.59 -22.95 -3.31
CA TYR A 79 12.37 -23.85 -4.44
C TYR A 79 12.66 -25.31 -4.10
N LEU A 80 13.71 -25.54 -3.29
CA LEU A 80 14.23 -26.87 -3.00
C LEU A 80 13.86 -27.38 -1.60
N GLY A 81 13.16 -26.58 -0.80
CA GLY A 81 12.82 -26.87 0.60
C GLY A 81 11.32 -26.74 0.91
N THR A 82 10.52 -27.79 0.68
CA THR A 82 9.13 -27.80 1.16
C THR A 82 9.05 -28.37 2.58
N ALA A 83 8.24 -27.76 3.43
CA ALA A 83 8.03 -28.10 4.84
C ALA A 83 7.35 -29.49 5.08
N SER A 84 7.25 -30.34 4.05
CA SER A 84 6.66 -31.67 4.13
C SER A 84 7.75 -32.73 4.04
N GLY A 85 8.38 -33.09 5.16
CA GLY A 85 9.15 -34.33 5.27
C GLY A 85 10.64 -34.22 5.65
N GLY A 86 11.00 -33.35 6.62
CA GLY A 86 12.32 -33.40 7.26
C GLY A 86 13.44 -32.57 6.63
N LYS A 87 13.11 -31.52 5.86
CA LYS A 87 14.06 -30.60 5.25
C LYS A 87 14.39 -29.38 6.15
N PRO A 88 15.56 -28.72 5.95
CA PRO A 88 15.99 -27.60 6.78
C PRO A 88 15.02 -26.41 6.71
N THR A 89 14.81 -25.76 7.85
CA THR A 89 14.17 -24.44 7.92
C THR A 89 15.04 -23.45 7.18
N CYS A 90 14.51 -22.87 6.11
CA CYS A 90 15.17 -21.84 5.33
C CYS A 90 14.72 -20.47 5.81
N ALA A 91 15.65 -19.55 5.91
CA ALA A 91 15.37 -18.17 6.26
C ALA A 91 16.05 -17.20 5.30
N VAL A 92 15.55 -15.97 5.25
CA VAL A 92 16.15 -14.86 4.51
C VAL A 92 15.83 -13.55 5.21
N THR A 93 16.77 -12.61 5.20
CA THR A 93 16.51 -11.23 5.64
C THR A 93 16.13 -10.38 4.43
N ALA A 94 14.89 -9.94 4.39
CA ALA A 94 14.40 -8.98 3.41
C ALA A 94 14.74 -7.55 3.85
N LEU A 95 15.01 -6.69 2.88
CA LEU A 95 15.26 -5.26 3.06
C LEU A 95 14.21 -4.49 2.25
N VAL A 96 13.36 -3.75 2.93
CA VAL A 96 12.36 -2.88 2.32
C VAL A 96 12.88 -1.46 2.34
N ASN A 97 13.28 -0.95 1.19
CA ASN A 97 13.68 0.44 1.03
C ASN A 97 12.49 1.26 0.56
N TRP A 98 12.38 2.48 1.07
CA TRP A 98 11.30 3.38 0.71
C TRP A 98 11.78 4.82 0.54
N ASN A 99 11.11 5.56 -0.33
CA ASN A 99 11.35 6.97 -0.57
C ASN A 99 10.03 7.68 -0.89
N ASN A 100 9.62 8.61 -0.03
CA ASN A 100 8.48 9.48 -0.25
C ASN A 100 8.90 10.61 -1.20
N LEU A 101 8.36 10.57 -2.42
CA LEU A 101 8.68 11.50 -3.51
C LEU A 101 8.16 12.91 -3.27
N ASP A 102 7.16 13.07 -2.41
CA ASP A 102 6.52 14.36 -2.15
C ASP A 102 7.19 15.10 -0.98
N THR A 103 7.69 14.37 0.02
CA THR A 103 8.35 14.96 1.20
C THR A 103 9.88 14.84 1.19
N GLY A 104 10.42 13.92 0.39
CA GLY A 104 11.84 13.55 0.39
C GLY A 104 12.27 12.66 1.56
N ALA A 105 11.33 12.26 2.44
CA ALA A 105 11.62 11.32 3.51
C ALA A 105 11.96 9.94 2.91
N SER A 106 12.96 9.27 3.47
CA SER A 106 13.36 7.93 3.00
C SER A 106 13.89 7.08 4.15
N GLY A 107 13.95 5.78 3.92
CA GLY A 107 14.46 4.84 4.91
C GLY A 107 14.55 3.42 4.39
N SER A 108 14.98 2.53 5.28
CA SER A 108 15.08 1.10 5.02
C SER A 108 14.71 0.34 6.28
N VAL A 109 13.95 -0.74 6.14
CA VAL A 109 13.60 -1.65 7.23
C VAL A 109 13.97 -3.08 6.84
N SER A 110 14.57 -3.82 7.76
CA SER A 110 14.89 -5.23 7.56
C SER A 110 13.90 -6.14 8.30
N GLU A 111 13.53 -7.24 7.68
CA GLU A 111 12.65 -8.25 8.27
C GLU A 111 13.23 -9.66 8.07
N TYR A 112 13.28 -10.46 9.13
CA TYR A 112 13.74 -11.84 9.07
C TYR A 112 12.57 -12.78 8.77
N ILE A 113 12.61 -13.47 7.63
CA ILE A 113 11.52 -14.29 7.13
C ILE A 113 11.98 -15.74 7.09
N VAL A 114 11.30 -16.59 7.85
CA VAL A 114 11.45 -18.05 7.85
C VAL A 114 10.41 -18.69 6.94
N ASN A 115 10.75 -19.81 6.31
CA ASN A 115 9.89 -20.57 5.38
C ASN A 115 8.73 -21.31 6.09
N HIS A 116 7.85 -20.56 6.75
CA HIS A 116 6.63 -21.09 7.38
C HIS A 116 5.38 -20.94 6.50
N SER A 117 5.50 -20.26 5.36
CA SER A 117 4.36 -19.89 4.53
C SER A 117 3.70 -21.13 3.88
N ARG A 118 2.58 -21.57 4.44
CA ARG A 118 1.68 -22.58 3.83
C ARG A 118 0.85 -22.04 2.67
N GLY A 119 1.03 -20.76 2.30
CA GLY A 119 0.30 -20.07 1.24
C GLY A 119 1.17 -19.10 0.44
N LEU A 120 0.73 -18.81 -0.78
CA LEU A 120 1.38 -17.87 -1.71
C LEU A 120 1.07 -16.40 -1.41
N ALA A 121 0.02 -16.14 -0.61
CA ALA A 121 -0.41 -14.80 -0.26
C ALA A 121 0.27 -14.34 1.05
N PRO A 122 0.83 -13.11 1.11
CA PRO A 122 1.36 -12.56 2.33
C PRO A 122 0.30 -12.40 3.42
N SER A 123 0.50 -13.08 4.54
CA SER A 123 -0.32 -13.00 5.74
C SER A 123 0.55 -12.58 6.92
N ARG A 124 -0.03 -11.85 7.88
CA ARG A 124 0.65 -11.45 9.13
C ARG A 124 1.03 -12.65 10.00
N GLN A 125 0.41 -13.82 9.78
CA GLN A 125 0.58 -15.01 10.60
C GLN A 125 1.67 -15.95 10.06
N ASP A 126 1.93 -15.91 8.74
CA ASP A 126 2.77 -16.91 8.07
C ASP A 126 3.95 -16.30 7.28
N GLY A 127 4.23 -15.01 7.49
CA GLY A 127 5.25 -14.25 6.77
C GLY A 127 5.81 -13.07 7.59
N GLY A 128 6.69 -12.30 6.96
CA GLY A 128 7.21 -11.05 7.52
C GLY A 128 6.19 -9.92 7.40
N TYR A 129 6.10 -9.07 8.41
CA TYR A 129 5.15 -7.96 8.44
C TYR A 129 5.76 -6.73 9.08
N VAL A 130 5.76 -5.61 8.34
CA VAL A 130 6.34 -4.35 8.79
C VAL A 130 5.36 -3.22 8.54
N ASP A 131 5.20 -2.36 9.55
CA ASP A 131 4.50 -1.09 9.46
C ASP A 131 5.54 0.03 9.32
N ILE A 132 5.48 0.78 8.22
CA ILE A 132 6.47 1.81 7.87
C ILE A 132 5.80 3.19 7.86
N PRO A 133 6.16 4.10 8.78
CA PRO A 133 5.63 5.45 8.82
C PRO A 133 6.28 6.34 7.75
N THR A 134 5.87 6.18 6.50
CA THR A 134 6.43 6.89 5.33
C THR A 134 5.96 8.34 5.22
N GLY A 135 4.91 8.70 5.96
CA GLY A 135 4.11 9.90 5.74
C GLY A 135 3.21 9.76 4.51
N PRO A 136 2.21 10.65 4.37
CA PRO A 136 1.33 10.66 3.21
C PRO A 136 2.07 11.09 1.94
N GLY A 137 1.56 10.68 0.78
CA GLY A 137 2.07 11.03 -0.54
C GLY A 137 2.46 9.82 -1.39
N ARG A 138 3.15 10.09 -2.50
CA ARG A 138 3.67 9.08 -3.43
C ARG A 138 4.96 8.49 -2.89
N VAL A 139 4.96 7.19 -2.64
CA VAL A 139 6.10 6.49 -2.05
C VAL A 139 6.60 5.40 -2.99
N LEU A 140 7.88 5.46 -3.35
CA LEU A 140 8.56 4.39 -4.05
C LEU A 140 9.06 3.35 -3.05
N PHE A 141 8.71 2.09 -3.28
CA PHE A 141 9.19 0.95 -2.52
C PHE A 141 10.07 0.04 -3.38
N SER A 142 11.13 -0.50 -2.80
CA SER A 142 11.90 -1.59 -3.40
C SER A 142 12.24 -2.64 -2.34
N VAL A 143 12.25 -3.91 -2.76
CA VAL A 143 12.51 -5.04 -1.87
C VAL A 143 13.76 -5.75 -2.35
N ALA A 144 14.74 -5.87 -1.46
CA ALA A 144 15.98 -6.60 -1.70
C ALA A 144 16.20 -7.63 -0.58
N THR A 145 17.32 -8.34 -0.63
CA THR A 145 17.74 -9.27 0.43
C THR A 145 19.19 -9.09 0.78
N THR A 146 19.57 -9.42 2.02
CA THR A 146 20.99 -9.44 2.43
C THR A 146 21.77 -10.60 1.80
N SER A 147 21.08 -11.66 1.39
CA SER A 147 21.66 -12.77 0.63
C SER A 147 21.84 -12.43 -0.84
N LEU A 148 22.71 -13.19 -1.53
CA LEU A 148 22.89 -13.11 -2.97
C LEU A 148 21.54 -13.29 -3.67
N HIS A 149 21.18 -12.29 -4.47
CA HIS A 149 19.93 -12.25 -5.21
C HIS A 149 20.21 -11.92 -6.68
N HIS A 150 19.47 -12.57 -7.57
CA HIS A 150 19.70 -12.50 -9.01
C HIS A 150 18.89 -11.37 -9.68
N VAL A 151 17.77 -10.97 -9.07
CA VAL A 151 16.90 -9.89 -9.59
C VAL A 151 16.26 -9.16 -8.41
N VAL A 152 16.49 -7.86 -8.32
CA VAL A 152 15.67 -6.96 -7.49
C VAL A 152 14.48 -6.52 -8.35
N PRO A 153 13.22 -6.69 -7.92
CA PRO A 153 12.06 -6.16 -8.62
C PRO A 153 12.18 -4.66 -8.86
N ALA A 154 11.57 -4.19 -9.94
CA ALA A 154 11.50 -2.75 -10.19
C ALA A 154 10.81 -2.04 -9.00
N PRO A 155 11.25 -0.84 -8.62
CA PRO A 155 10.56 -0.09 -7.58
C PRO A 155 9.09 0.13 -7.92
N LEU A 156 8.21 -0.02 -6.94
CA LEU A 156 6.78 0.22 -7.07
C LEU A 156 6.41 1.56 -6.42
N GLU A 157 5.71 2.42 -7.15
CA GLU A 157 5.06 3.60 -6.58
C GLU A 157 3.71 3.22 -5.98
N VAL A 158 3.51 3.60 -4.71
CA VAL A 158 2.25 3.44 -3.97
C VAL A 158 1.85 4.79 -3.40
N PHE A 159 0.57 5.13 -3.50
CA PHE A 159 0.04 6.32 -2.84
C PHE A 159 -0.37 5.97 -1.40
N VAL A 160 0.20 6.68 -0.42
CA VAL A 160 -0.14 6.55 1.00
C VAL A 160 -1.02 7.74 1.40
N PRO A 161 -2.25 7.51 1.88
CA PRO A 161 -3.19 8.58 2.24
C PRO A 161 -2.81 9.31 3.54
#